data_AF-A0A0A9HLW9-F1
#
_entry.id   AF-A0A0A9HLW9-F1
#
_cell.length_a   1.000
_cell.length_b   1.000
_cell.length_c   1.000
_cell.angle_alpha   90.00
_cell.angle_beta   90.00
_cell.angle_gamma   90.00
#
_symmetry.space_group_name_H-M   'P 1'
#
loop_
_entity.id
_entity.type
_entity.pdbx_description
1 polymer ?
#
loop_
_entity_poly.entity_id
_entity_poly.type
_entity_poly.pdbx_seq_one_letter_code
_entity_poly.pdbx_strand_id
1 'polypeptide(L)'
;MPPGAASDRSSEAYGFAGSIAAVAATLAYLVRAYAPEPWLLPVGVAYYPSKYWALAVPSFVLVAAYMGSNLLLTPPPGSLHTVHDEYARERSMPSARGTGAEKPVEPIADIGIHQINHLIFDNR
;
A
#
# COMPACT_ATOMS: atom_id res chain seq x y z
N MET A 1 27.61 -20.74 -45.26
CA MET A 1 27.61 -19.68 -44.24
C MET A 1 26.26 -19.74 -43.54
N PRO A 2 26.16 -20.05 -42.23
CA PRO A 2 24.86 -20.29 -41.61
C PRO A 2 24.13 -18.96 -41.40
N PRO A 3 22.84 -18.86 -41.76
CA PRO A 3 22.02 -17.68 -41.52
C PRO A 3 21.45 -17.77 -40.09
N GLY A 4 21.82 -16.83 -39.22
CA GLY A 4 21.28 -16.81 -37.86
C GLY A 4 21.75 -15.70 -36.93
N ALA A 5 22.89 -15.03 -37.23
CA ALA A 5 23.48 -14.05 -36.31
C ALA A 5 22.97 -12.60 -36.46
N ALA A 6 21.96 -12.34 -37.30
CA ALA A 6 21.50 -10.99 -37.62
C ALA A 6 20.23 -10.55 -36.86
N SER A 7 19.48 -11.48 -36.23
CA SER A 7 18.20 -11.18 -35.58
C SER A 7 18.33 -10.60 -34.16
N ASP A 8 19.41 -10.92 -33.43
CA ASP A 8 19.54 -10.52 -32.02
C ASP A 8 19.89 -9.04 -31.83
N ARG A 9 20.90 -8.52 -32.56
CA ARG A 9 21.30 -7.11 -32.47
C ARG A 9 20.20 -6.13 -32.87
N SER A 10 19.36 -6.53 -33.82
CA SER A 10 18.23 -5.71 -34.26
C SER A 10 17.22 -5.55 -33.11
N SER A 11 16.96 -6.64 -32.37
CA SER A 11 15.97 -6.67 -31.28
C SER A 11 16.36 -5.77 -30.09
N GLU A 12 17.65 -5.74 -29.71
CA GLU A 12 18.15 -4.85 -28.64
C GLU A 12 18.03 -3.36 -29.01
N ALA A 13 18.37 -3.01 -30.25
CA ALA A 13 18.26 -1.64 -30.74
C ALA A 13 16.80 -1.16 -30.80
N TYR A 14 15.87 -2.02 -31.24
CA TYR A 14 14.44 -1.71 -31.19
C TYR A 14 13.92 -1.58 -29.76
N GLY A 15 14.39 -2.41 -28.82
CA GLY A 15 14.06 -2.30 -27.40
C GLY A 15 14.53 -0.97 -26.79
N PHE A 16 15.75 -0.55 -27.11
CA PHE A 16 16.30 0.73 -26.65
C PHE A 16 15.52 1.91 -27.26
N ALA A 17 15.32 1.94 -28.57
CA ALA A 17 14.51 2.97 -29.23
C ALA A 17 13.08 3.01 -28.68
N GLY A 18 12.48 1.84 -28.46
CA GLY A 18 11.17 1.69 -27.83
C GLY A 18 11.13 2.22 -26.39
N SER A 19 12.16 2.00 -25.59
CA SER A 19 12.26 2.53 -24.22
C SER A 19 12.33 4.06 -24.20
N ILE A 20 13.12 4.67 -25.11
CA ILE A 20 13.19 6.13 -25.25
C ILE A 20 11.85 6.68 -25.71
N ALA A 21 11.22 6.04 -26.71
CA ALA A 21 9.90 6.43 -27.19
C ALA A 21 8.84 6.32 -26.09
N ALA A 22 8.87 5.27 -25.28
CA ALA A 22 7.97 5.09 -24.14
C ALA A 22 8.16 6.19 -23.09
N VAL A 23 9.40 6.49 -22.70
CA VAL A 23 9.70 7.59 -21.76
C VAL A 23 9.24 8.94 -22.32
N ALA A 24 9.53 9.22 -23.59
CA ALA A 24 9.10 10.44 -24.25
C ALA A 24 7.57 10.56 -24.32
N ALA A 25 6.88 9.47 -24.63
CA ALA A 25 5.42 9.41 -24.64
C ALA A 25 4.83 9.61 -23.23
N THR A 26 5.43 9.02 -22.20
CA THR A 26 5.03 9.22 -20.80
C THR A 26 5.23 10.67 -20.38
N LEU A 27 6.36 11.29 -20.71
CA LEU A 27 6.60 12.70 -20.40
C LEU A 27 5.60 13.62 -21.12
N ALA A 28 5.34 13.40 -22.41
CA ALA A 28 4.34 14.13 -23.17
C ALA A 28 2.93 13.97 -22.55
N TYR A 29 2.60 12.77 -22.07
CA TYR A 29 1.35 12.49 -21.37
C TYR A 29 1.25 13.23 -20.03
N LEU A 30 2.32 13.27 -19.24
CA LEU A 30 2.35 14.01 -17.98
C LEU A 30 2.26 15.52 -18.22
N VAL A 31 2.98 16.04 -19.20
CA VAL A 31 2.86 17.45 -19.62
C VAL A 31 1.41 17.76 -20.00
N ARG A 32 0.73 16.88 -20.75
CA ARG A 32 -0.70 17.03 -21.06
C ARG A 32 -1.59 16.98 -19.80
N ALA A 33 -1.29 16.11 -18.85
CA ALA A 33 -2.09 15.93 -17.63
C ALA A 33 -1.99 17.14 -16.69
N TYR A 34 -0.81 17.77 -16.60
CA TYR A 34 -0.55 18.88 -15.67
C TYR A 34 -0.58 20.29 -16.31
N ALA A 35 -0.44 20.41 -17.64
CA ALA A 35 -0.48 21.72 -18.31
C ALA A 35 -1.89 22.34 -18.27
N PRO A 36 -2.03 23.63 -17.95
CA PRO A 36 -3.31 24.33 -17.95
C PRO A 36 -3.86 24.51 -19.38
N GLU A 37 -5.18 24.41 -19.53
CA GLU A 37 -5.92 24.51 -20.82
C GLU A 37 -5.62 25.73 -21.71
N PRO A 38 -5.31 26.94 -21.21
CA PRO A 38 -5.08 28.12 -22.05
C PRO A 38 -3.91 28.00 -23.02
N TRP A 39 -2.96 27.10 -22.76
CA TRP A 39 -1.75 26.93 -23.59
C TRP A 39 -1.92 25.93 -24.73
N LEU A 40 -3.00 25.13 -24.71
CA LEU A 40 -3.28 24.09 -25.71
C LEU A 40 -4.23 24.57 -26.82
N LEU A 41 -4.99 25.64 -26.55
CA LEU A 41 -5.92 26.26 -27.51
C LEU A 41 -5.22 26.79 -28.79
N PRO A 42 -4.01 27.38 -28.75
CA PRO A 42 -3.32 27.84 -29.97
C PRO A 42 -2.80 26.71 -30.86
N VAL A 43 -2.69 25.48 -30.34
CA VAL A 43 -2.07 24.33 -31.03
C VAL A 43 -3.11 23.50 -31.80
N GLY A 44 -4.38 23.93 -31.83
CA GLY A 44 -5.43 23.27 -32.63
C GLY A 44 -5.93 21.93 -32.05
N VAL A 45 -5.58 21.64 -30.80
CA VAL A 45 -5.93 20.40 -30.11
C VAL A 45 -7.25 20.62 -29.36
N ALA A 46 -8.37 20.50 -30.08
CA ALA A 46 -9.69 20.88 -29.58
C ALA A 46 -10.46 19.76 -28.83
N TYR A 47 -10.04 18.49 -28.94
CA TYR A 47 -10.79 17.38 -28.33
C TYR A 47 -9.88 16.26 -27.83
N TYR A 48 -9.87 16.08 -26.51
CA TYR A 48 -9.17 15.00 -25.83
C TYR A 48 -10.07 14.49 -24.68
N PRO A 49 -10.14 13.18 -24.40
CA PRO A 49 -10.84 12.67 -23.22
C PRO A 49 -10.31 13.35 -21.95
N SER A 50 -11.23 13.66 -21.01
CA SER A 50 -10.98 14.57 -19.89
C SER A 50 -9.67 14.28 -19.15
N LYS A 51 -8.90 15.34 -18.84
CA LYS A 51 -7.63 15.25 -18.06
C LYS A 51 -7.81 14.58 -16.70
N TYR A 52 -9.01 14.67 -16.13
CA TYR A 52 -9.36 14.04 -14.86
C TYR A 52 -9.13 12.52 -14.87
N TRP A 53 -9.70 11.81 -15.86
CA TRP A 53 -9.53 10.35 -15.98
C TRP A 53 -8.08 9.93 -16.25
N ALA A 54 -7.33 10.78 -16.96
CA ALA A 54 -5.92 10.55 -17.25
C ALA A 54 -5.05 10.50 -15.97
N LEU A 55 -5.43 11.23 -14.92
CA LEU A 55 -4.75 11.20 -13.61
C LEU A 55 -5.39 10.21 -12.65
N ALA A 56 -6.72 10.14 -12.64
CA ALA A 56 -7.50 9.32 -11.71
C ALA A 56 -7.21 7.81 -11.86
N VAL A 57 -7.06 7.33 -13.11
CA VAL A 57 -6.80 5.90 -13.36
C VAL A 57 -5.42 5.47 -12.82
N PRO A 58 -4.29 6.12 -13.16
CA PRO A 58 -3.00 5.79 -12.58
C PRO A 58 -2.97 5.88 -11.05
N SER A 59 -3.57 6.93 -10.46
CA SER A 59 -3.61 7.07 -9.00
C SER A 59 -4.40 5.95 -8.33
N PHE A 60 -5.54 5.57 -8.91
CA PHE A 60 -6.37 4.49 -8.37
C PHE A 60 -5.65 3.15 -8.45
N VAL A 61 -4.96 2.86 -9.57
CA VAL A 61 -4.16 1.64 -9.74
C VAL A 61 -3.05 1.56 -8.69
N LEU A 62 -2.34 2.66 -8.43
CA LEU A 62 -1.28 2.69 -7.40
C LEU A 62 -1.83 2.40 -5.99
N VAL A 63 -2.94 3.04 -5.62
CA VAL A 63 -3.59 2.82 -4.32
C VAL A 63 -4.13 1.39 -4.20
N ALA A 64 -4.76 0.88 -5.25
CA ALA A 64 -5.28 -0.48 -5.27
C ALA A 64 -4.15 -1.52 -5.18
N ALA A 65 -3.04 -1.32 -5.88
CA ALA A 65 -1.86 -2.17 -5.80
C ALA A 65 -1.26 -2.15 -4.40
N TYR A 66 -1.08 -0.96 -3.81
CA TYR A 66 -0.59 -0.83 -2.43
C TYR A 66 -1.52 -1.55 -1.45
N MET A 67 -2.83 -1.33 -1.51
CA MET A 67 -3.80 -1.97 -0.62
C MET A 67 -3.82 -3.49 -0.81
N GLY A 68 -3.79 -3.97 -2.06
CA GLY A 68 -3.71 -5.40 -2.37
C GLY A 68 -2.43 -6.06 -1.87
N SER A 69 -1.28 -5.40 -2.03
CA SER A 69 0.00 -5.89 -1.48
C SER A 69 -0.03 -5.95 0.04
N ASN A 70 -0.60 -4.94 0.72
CA ASN A 70 -0.75 -4.98 2.18
C ASN A 70 -1.65 -6.15 2.62
N LEU A 71 -2.75 -6.42 1.90
CA LEU A 71 -3.63 -7.55 2.20
C LEU A 71 -2.98 -8.92 1.96
N LEU A 72 -2.04 -9.01 1.02
CA LEU A 72 -1.30 -10.25 0.74
C LEU A 72 -0.14 -10.49 1.71
N LEU A 73 0.52 -9.43 2.18
CA LEU A 73 1.70 -9.50 3.04
C LEU A 73 1.37 -9.50 4.54
N THR A 74 0.16 -9.06 4.91
CA THR A 74 -0.32 -9.05 6.30
C THR A 74 -1.11 -10.33 6.59
N PRO A 75 -1.15 -10.84 7.84
CA PRO A 75 -2.07 -11.91 8.22
C PRO A 75 -3.52 -11.60 7.83
N PRO A 76 -4.35 -12.63 7.55
CA PRO A 76 -5.74 -12.43 7.18
C PRO A 76 -6.48 -11.50 8.16
N PRO A 77 -7.43 -10.67 7.70
CA PRO A 77 -8.09 -9.68 8.54
C PRO A 77 -8.90 -10.26 9.72
N GLY A 78 -9.18 -11.58 9.70
CA GLY A 78 -9.79 -12.32 10.81
C GLY A 78 -8.80 -12.99 11.76
N SER A 79 -7.49 -12.80 11.58
CA SER A 79 -6.46 -13.43 12.42
C SER A 79 -6.34 -12.73 13.77
N LEU A 80 -6.41 -13.49 14.87
CA LEU A 80 -6.15 -12.98 16.22
C LEU A 80 -4.69 -12.56 16.43
N HIS A 81 -3.77 -13.03 15.58
CA HIS A 81 -2.38 -12.55 15.58
C HIS A 81 -2.25 -11.10 15.11
N THR A 82 -3.29 -10.51 14.51
CA THR A 82 -3.31 -9.07 14.21
C THR A 82 -3.69 -8.25 15.46
N VAL A 83 -4.25 -8.90 16.49
CA VAL A 83 -4.67 -8.27 17.75
C VAL A 83 -3.52 -8.23 18.77
N HIS A 84 -2.60 -9.20 18.71
CA HIS A 84 -1.46 -9.33 19.63
C HIS A 84 -0.16 -9.50 18.85
N ASP A 85 0.86 -8.72 19.21
CA ASP A 85 2.22 -8.87 18.69
C ASP A 85 3.09 -9.75 19.61
N GLU A 86 4.35 -9.97 19.25
CA GLU A 86 5.30 -10.76 20.06
C GLU A 86 5.62 -10.10 21.41
N TYR A 87 5.39 -8.80 21.54
CA TYR A 87 5.67 -8.04 22.75
C TYR A 87 4.44 -7.90 23.67
N ALA A 88 3.27 -8.34 23.24
CA ALA A 88 2.04 -8.30 24.03
C ALA A 88 2.20 -9.10 25.33
N ARG A 89 1.97 -8.44 26.46
CA ARG A 89 2.11 -9.04 27.80
C ARG A 89 0.76 -9.44 28.35
N GLU A 90 0.53 -10.73 28.51
CA GLU A 90 -0.67 -11.21 29.21
C GLU A 90 -0.56 -10.99 30.73
N ARG A 91 -1.68 -10.66 31.36
CA ARG A 91 -1.76 -10.53 32.81
C ARG A 91 -1.47 -11.89 33.44
N SER A 92 -0.35 -11.98 34.16
CA SER A 92 -0.03 -13.18 34.94
C SER A 92 -1.08 -13.34 36.04
N MET A 93 -1.79 -14.48 36.05
CA MET A 93 -2.69 -14.82 37.16
C MET A 93 -1.92 -14.72 38.47
N PRO A 94 -2.45 -14.02 39.50
CA PRO A 94 -1.76 -13.94 40.77
C PRO A 94 -1.58 -15.36 41.32
N SER A 95 -0.34 -15.80 41.41
CA SER A 95 -0.02 -17.08 42.04
C SER A 95 -0.53 -17.01 43.47
N ALA A 96 -1.54 -17.82 43.79
CA ALA A 96 -2.13 -17.88 45.11
C ALA A 96 -1.12 -18.47 46.10
N ARG A 97 -0.18 -17.64 46.57
CA ARG A 97 0.70 -18.00 47.69
C ARG A 97 1.19 -16.75 48.39
N GLY A 98 0.39 -16.30 49.35
CA GLY A 98 0.69 -15.19 50.25
C GLY A 98 -0.48 -14.99 51.21
N THR A 99 -0.61 -15.88 52.18
CA THR A 99 -1.44 -15.65 53.36
C THR A 99 -0.89 -14.45 54.12
N GLY A 100 -1.52 -13.29 53.96
CA GLY A 100 -1.33 -12.11 54.81
C GLY A 100 -0.18 -11.18 54.40
N ALA A 101 -0.48 -9.88 54.48
CA ALA A 101 0.38 -8.71 54.27
C ALA A 101 0.72 -8.35 52.81
N GLU A 102 0.17 -7.21 52.38
CA GLU A 102 0.51 -6.39 51.21
C GLU A 102 0.60 -7.14 49.86
N LYS A 103 -0.44 -6.95 49.01
CA LYS A 103 -0.35 -7.38 47.61
C LYS A 103 0.79 -6.60 46.93
N PRO A 104 1.82 -7.27 46.38
CA PRO A 104 2.80 -6.61 45.53
C PRO A 104 2.10 -5.93 44.35
N VAL A 105 2.63 -4.78 43.92
CA VAL A 105 2.15 -4.12 42.70
C VAL A 105 2.27 -5.11 41.55
N GLU A 106 1.15 -5.33 40.85
CA GLU A 106 1.12 -6.27 39.73
C GLU A 106 2.02 -5.75 38.59
N PRO A 107 2.73 -6.66 37.89
CA PRO A 107 3.47 -6.28 36.69
C PRO A 107 2.57 -5.65 35.63
N ILE A 108 3.11 -4.67 34.89
CA ILE A 108 2.42 -4.05 33.76
C ILE A 108 2.15 -5.11 32.69
N ALA A 109 0.87 -5.27 32.32
CA ALA A 109 0.37 -6.18 31.31
C ALA A 109 -0.66 -5.48 30.43
N ASP A 110 -0.81 -5.94 29.20
CA ASP A 110 -1.75 -5.41 28.23
C ASP A 110 -3.17 -5.91 28.51
N ILE A 111 -4.14 -5.01 28.37
CA ILE A 111 -5.55 -5.32 28.53
C ILE A 111 -6.14 -5.56 27.14
N GLY A 112 -6.63 -6.78 26.89
CA GLY A 112 -7.24 -7.13 25.61
C GLY A 112 -8.48 -6.26 25.33
N ILE A 113 -8.70 -5.92 24.05
CA ILE A 113 -9.80 -5.03 23.64
C ILE A 113 -11.18 -5.54 24.08
N HIS A 114 -11.37 -6.86 24.15
CA HIS A 114 -12.59 -7.48 24.67
C HIS A 114 -12.86 -7.12 26.15
N GLN A 115 -11.82 -7.08 26.99
CA GLN A 115 -11.94 -6.70 28.40
C GLN A 115 -12.24 -5.21 28.54
N ILE A 116 -11.52 -4.35 27.79
CA ILE A 116 -11.79 -2.90 27.80
C ILE A 116 -13.23 -2.63 27.35
N ASN A 117 -13.70 -3.29 26.29
CA ASN A 117 -15.05 -3.11 25.78
C ASN A 117 -16.10 -3.48 26.85
N HIS A 118 -15.94 -4.63 27.51
CA HIS A 118 -16.84 -5.02 28.61
C HIS A 118 -16.76 -4.04 29.80
N LEU A 119 -15.56 -3.58 30.18
CA LEU A 119 -15.39 -2.62 31.29
C LEU A 119 -16.04 -1.26 31.00
N ILE A 120 -15.94 -0.78 29.76
CA ILE A 120 -16.46 0.53 29.36
C ILE A 120 -17.98 0.46 29.10
N PHE A 121 -18.47 -0.61 28.49
CA PHE A 121 -19.84 -0.66 27.96
C PHE A 121 -20.80 -1.58 28.74
N ASP A 122 -20.33 -2.63 29.40
CA ASP A 122 -21.18 -3.58 30.16
C ASP A 122 -21.25 -3.27 31.67
N ASN A 123 -20.55 -2.24 32.16
CA ASN A 123 -20.62 -1.80 33.58
C ASN A 123 -21.77 -0.80 33.85
N ARG A 124 -22.92 -0.98 33.18
CA ARG A 124 -24.17 -0.24 33.43
C ARG A 124 -25.24 -1.15 34.02
#